data_AF-A0A2P5MHK5-F1
#
_entry.id   AF-A0A2P5MHK5-F1
#
_cell.length_a   1.000
_cell.length_b   1.000
_cell.length_c   1.000
_cell.angle_alpha   90.00
_cell.angle_beta   90.00
_cell.angle_gamma   90.00
#
_symmetry.space_group_name_H-M   'P 1'
#
loop_
_entity.id
_entity.type
_entity.pdbx_description
1 polymer ?
#
loop_
_entity_poly.entity_id
_entity_poly.type
_entity_poly.pdbx_seq_one_letter_code
_entity_poly.pdbx_strand_id
1 'polypeptide(L)'
;MAGEVKNLGNRQQQILKLLLDNRQGLSIDQVANALSISRNAVQQHFAGLEKEGLVETGQLDKTAGRPVRRFVLTEKGIDSFPKQYAWFSGLLVADLKSTMGSEPFKAYLGKLGNALAQTLSHRFAGKTLPQRVQELTAVMTGLGFEAKVIEEPASDELVVEAVNCIYHDLAQTHQEICEFDKALIKALLSTEIELVTCMAKGDHQCRFKIQP
;
A
#
# COMPACT_ATOMS: atom_id res chain seq x y z
N MET A 1 -2.60 -0.03 -0.58
CA MET A 1 -3.50 -1.08 -0.11
C MET A 1 -3.61 -0.98 1.40
N ALA A 2 -4.75 -0.56 1.93
CA ALA A 2 -5.01 -0.60 3.37
C ALA A 2 -5.12 -2.07 3.79
N GLY A 3 -4.57 -2.42 4.95
CA GLY A 3 -4.59 -3.78 5.49
C GLY A 3 -6.01 -4.21 5.82
N GLU A 4 -6.75 -4.69 4.82
CA GLU A 4 -7.99 -5.39 5.07
C GLU A 4 -7.65 -6.71 5.75
N VAL A 5 -7.90 -6.79 7.05
CA VAL A 5 -8.02 -8.07 7.74
C VAL A 5 -9.33 -8.72 7.27
N LYS A 6 -9.31 -9.20 6.02
CA LYS A 6 -10.37 -9.99 5.41
C LYS A 6 -10.44 -11.29 6.24
N ASN A 7 -11.53 -11.43 7.01
CA ASN A 7 -11.93 -12.59 7.85
C ASN A 7 -11.88 -12.42 9.38
N LEU A 8 -12.05 -11.21 9.93
CA LEU A 8 -12.41 -11.10 11.35
C LEU A 8 -13.90 -11.37 11.57
N GLY A 9 -14.22 -12.22 12.55
CA GLY A 9 -15.61 -12.39 13.00
C GLY A 9 -16.15 -11.11 13.63
N ASN A 10 -17.48 -10.91 13.60
CA ASN A 10 -18.14 -9.71 14.15
C ASN A 10 -17.68 -9.40 15.60
N ARG A 11 -17.54 -10.42 16.45
CA ARG A 11 -17.06 -10.23 17.84
C ARG A 11 -15.62 -9.73 17.92
N GLN A 12 -14.73 -10.20 17.05
CA GLN A 12 -13.36 -9.70 17.01
C GLN A 12 -13.32 -8.22 16.57
N GLN A 13 -14.13 -7.84 15.60
CA GLN A 13 -14.24 -6.43 15.17
C GLN A 13 -14.77 -5.53 16.31
N GLN A 14 -15.76 -6.00 17.07
CA GLN A 14 -16.27 -5.29 18.25
C GLN A 14 -15.18 -5.13 19.33
N ILE A 15 -14.38 -6.18 19.59
CA ILE A 15 -13.26 -6.13 20.53
C ILE A 15 -12.22 -5.11 20.07
N LEU A 16 -11.81 -5.15 18.80
CA LEU A 16 -10.85 -4.18 18.26
C LEU A 16 -11.38 -2.75 18.41
N LYS A 17 -12.67 -2.51 18.13
CA LYS A 17 -13.30 -1.20 18.32
C LYS A 17 -13.28 -0.74 19.77
N LEU A 18 -13.59 -1.63 20.72
CA LEU A 18 -13.48 -1.33 22.15
C LEU A 18 -12.06 -0.94 22.55
N LEU A 19 -11.04 -1.63 22.03
CA LEU A 19 -9.64 -1.30 22.28
C LEU A 19 -9.23 0.03 21.61
N LEU A 20 -9.79 0.34 20.44
CA LEU A 20 -9.57 1.63 19.77
C LEU A 20 -10.08 2.81 20.61
N ASP A 21 -11.27 2.65 21.19
CA ASP A 21 -11.90 3.65 22.07
C ASP A 21 -11.18 3.75 23.44
N ASN A 22 -10.37 2.74 23.79
CA ASN A 22 -9.67 2.62 25.07
C ASN A 22 -8.17 2.35 24.86
N ARG A 23 -7.43 3.35 24.39
CA ARG A 23 -6.02 3.17 23.98
C ARG A 23 -5.05 2.72 25.08
N GLN A 24 -5.40 2.92 26.36
CA GLN A 24 -4.62 2.38 27.49
C GLN A 24 -4.83 0.87 27.69
N GLY A 25 -5.74 0.28 26.94
CA GLY A 25 -6.05 -1.14 26.93
C GLY A 25 -7.15 -1.55 27.90
N LEU A 26 -7.74 -2.71 27.63
CA LEU A 26 -8.81 -3.29 28.44
C LEU A 26 -8.41 -4.67 28.96
N SER A 27 -8.89 -5.00 30.16
CA SER A 27 -8.80 -6.36 30.68
C SER A 27 -9.86 -7.26 30.06
N ILE A 28 -9.67 -8.57 30.20
CA ILE A 28 -10.62 -9.59 29.74
C ILE A 28 -12.00 -9.37 30.37
N ASP A 29 -12.06 -9.02 31.66
CA ASP A 29 -13.33 -8.79 32.36
C ASP A 29 -14.04 -7.53 31.87
N GLN A 30 -13.27 -6.47 31.57
CA GLN A 30 -13.84 -5.24 30.99
C GLN A 30 -14.46 -5.52 29.62
N VAL A 31 -13.77 -6.29 28.76
CA VAL A 31 -14.30 -6.67 27.45
C VAL A 31 -15.50 -7.63 27.56
N ALA A 32 -15.44 -8.61 28.47
CA ALA A 32 -16.53 -9.55 28.71
C ALA A 32 -17.82 -8.83 29.13
N ASN A 33 -17.70 -7.87 30.06
CA ASN A 33 -18.80 -7.04 30.51
C ASN A 33 -19.32 -6.13 29.39
N ALA A 34 -18.43 -5.48 28.63
CA ALA A 34 -18.83 -4.56 27.57
C ALA A 34 -19.56 -5.25 26.41
N LEU A 35 -19.22 -6.51 26.11
CA LEU A 35 -19.81 -7.28 25.00
C LEU A 35 -20.86 -8.30 25.44
N SER A 36 -21.12 -8.42 26.74
CA SER A 36 -22.01 -9.41 27.36
C SER A 36 -21.70 -10.85 26.92
N ILE A 37 -20.42 -11.24 27.00
CA ILE A 37 -19.95 -12.60 26.67
C ILE A 37 -19.08 -13.15 27.80
N SER A 38 -18.87 -14.48 27.80
CA SER A 38 -18.06 -15.12 28.83
C SER A 38 -16.57 -14.72 28.74
N ARG A 39 -15.89 -14.74 29.88
CA ARG A 39 -14.44 -14.54 29.96
C ARG A 39 -13.67 -15.50 29.03
N ASN A 40 -14.11 -16.75 28.95
CA ASN A 40 -13.50 -17.76 28.07
C ASN A 40 -13.67 -17.40 26.59
N ALA A 41 -14.83 -16.86 26.19
CA ALA A 41 -15.04 -16.41 24.82
C ALA A 41 -14.11 -15.23 24.47
N VAL A 42 -13.95 -14.26 25.38
CA VAL A 42 -12.99 -13.16 25.19
C VAL A 42 -11.55 -13.69 25.08
N GLN A 43 -11.15 -14.65 25.93
CA GLN A 43 -9.82 -15.27 25.86
C GLN A 43 -9.55 -15.93 24.51
N GLN A 44 -10.52 -16.67 23.98
CA GLN A 44 -10.42 -17.28 22.65
C GLN A 44 -10.29 -16.23 21.54
N HIS A 45 -11.07 -15.15 21.61
CA HIS A 45 -10.95 -14.06 20.65
C HIS A 45 -9.60 -13.34 20.73
N PHE A 46 -9.10 -13.03 21.94
CA PHE A 46 -7.78 -12.44 22.10
C PHE A 46 -6.66 -13.36 21.62
N ALA A 47 -6.71 -14.66 21.90
CA ALA A 47 -5.72 -15.61 21.38
C ALA A 47 -5.67 -15.59 19.84
N GLY A 48 -6.82 -15.50 19.18
CA GLY A 48 -6.89 -15.33 17.73
C GLY A 48 -6.33 -13.99 17.26
N LEU A 49 -6.70 -12.89 17.91
CA LEU A 49 -6.23 -11.54 17.55
C LEU A 49 -4.73 -11.35 17.80
N GLU A 50 -4.17 -11.95 18.86
CA GLU A 50 -2.73 -11.96 19.16
C GLU A 50 -1.97 -12.77 18.11
N LYS A 51 -2.51 -13.92 17.70
CA LYS A 51 -1.94 -14.73 16.61
C LYS A 51 -1.88 -13.96 15.29
N GLU A 52 -2.90 -13.17 15.00
CA GLU A 52 -2.93 -12.27 13.84
C GLU A 52 -2.08 -11.00 14.04
N GLY A 53 -1.49 -10.79 15.22
CA GLY A 53 -0.66 -9.63 15.55
C GLY A 53 -1.44 -8.32 15.63
N LEU A 54 -2.75 -8.35 15.85
CA LEU A 54 -3.63 -7.17 15.90
C LEU A 54 -3.75 -6.58 17.31
N VAL A 55 -3.51 -7.40 18.33
CA VAL A 55 -3.49 -6.98 19.73
C VAL A 55 -2.25 -7.52 20.39
N GLU A 56 -1.79 -6.81 21.41
CA GLU A 56 -0.69 -7.23 22.26
C GLU A 56 -1.00 -6.91 23.73
N THR A 57 -0.13 -7.38 24.62
CA THR A 57 -0.25 -7.08 26.04
C THR A 57 0.31 -5.70 26.34
N GLY A 58 -0.53 -4.81 26.85
CA GLY A 58 -0.12 -3.48 27.28
C GLY A 58 0.64 -3.50 28.60
N GLN A 59 0.97 -2.31 29.11
CA GLN A 59 1.61 -2.18 30.42
C GLN A 59 0.72 -2.75 31.53
N LEU A 60 1.32 -3.52 32.44
CA LEU A 60 0.65 -4.02 33.63
C LEU A 60 0.54 -2.89 34.65
N ASP A 61 -0.68 -2.53 35.05
CA ASP A 61 -0.86 -1.68 36.22
C ASP A 61 -0.40 -2.45 37.47
N LYS A 62 0.57 -1.88 38.20
CA LYS A 62 0.94 -2.35 39.53
C LYS A 62 -0.15 -1.96 40.53
N THR A 63 -1.27 -2.66 40.51
CA THR A 63 -2.27 -2.57 41.59
C THR A 63 -1.82 -3.38 42.79
N ALA A 64 -2.23 -3.01 44.01
CA ALA A 64 -1.93 -3.71 45.27
C ALA A 64 -2.48 -5.16 45.35
N GLY A 65 -3.09 -5.68 44.28
CA GLY A 65 -3.65 -7.03 44.15
C GLY A 65 -3.01 -7.82 43.00
N ARG A 66 -3.69 -8.88 42.52
CA ARG A 66 -3.20 -9.70 41.40
C ARG A 66 -3.09 -8.84 40.12
N PRO A 67 -1.93 -8.83 39.44
CA PRO A 67 -1.75 -8.06 38.21
C PRO A 67 -2.83 -8.39 37.18
N VAL A 68 -3.49 -7.36 36.64
CA VAL A 68 -4.51 -7.50 35.60
C VAL A 68 -3.85 -7.28 34.24
N ARG A 69 -3.85 -8.32 33.41
CA ARG A 69 -3.36 -8.22 32.03
C ARG A 69 -4.33 -7.34 31.21
N ARG A 70 -3.78 -6.27 30.62
CA ARG A 70 -4.49 -5.42 29.66
C ARG A 70 -4.04 -5.74 28.24
N PHE A 71 -4.97 -5.63 27.31
CA PHE A 71 -4.73 -5.80 25.88
C PHE A 71 -4.87 -4.45 25.19
N VAL A 72 -3.96 -4.15 24.27
CA VAL A 72 -3.95 -2.93 23.46
C VAL A 72 -3.89 -3.31 21.98
N LEU A 73 -4.28 -2.39 21.10
CA LEU A 73 -4.04 -2.55 19.66
C LEU A 73 -2.55 -2.39 19.36
N THR A 74 -2.03 -3.26 18.51
CA THR A 74 -0.73 -3.02 17.85
C THR A 74 -0.90 -1.99 16.73
N GLU A 75 0.19 -1.55 16.11
CA GLU A 75 0.14 -0.74 14.89
C GLU A 75 -0.66 -1.44 13.78
N LYS A 76 -0.42 -2.74 13.56
CA LYS A 76 -1.20 -3.57 12.63
C LYS A 76 -2.70 -3.60 12.99
N GLY A 77 -3.02 -3.64 14.28
CA GLY A 77 -4.39 -3.54 14.78
C GLY A 77 -5.03 -2.19 14.44
N ILE A 78 -4.32 -1.10 14.65
CA ILE A 78 -4.76 0.26 14.30
C ILE A 78 -4.93 0.42 12.77
N ASP A 79 -4.11 -0.26 11.98
CA ASP A 79 -4.16 -0.22 10.52
C ASP A 79 -5.21 -1.10 9.88
N SER A 80 -5.83 -2.00 10.66
CA SER A 80 -7.02 -2.75 10.23
C SER A 80 -8.28 -1.89 10.11
N PHE A 81 -8.29 -0.70 10.74
CA PHE A 81 -9.42 0.22 10.64
C PHE A 81 -9.40 0.97 9.30
N PRO A 82 -10.58 1.30 8.74
CA PRO A 82 -10.66 2.00 7.46
C PRO A 82 -9.80 3.26 7.43
N LYS A 83 -8.95 3.38 6.41
CA LYS A 83 -8.17 4.58 6.13
C LYS A 83 -8.74 5.27 4.90
N GLN A 84 -8.75 6.59 4.90
CA GLN A 84 -9.28 7.39 3.78
C GLN A 84 -8.16 8.00 2.92
N TYR A 85 -6.98 7.37 2.86
CA TYR A 85 -5.84 7.90 2.11
C TYR A 85 -6.13 8.07 0.62
N ALA A 86 -6.84 7.11 0.00
CA ALA A 86 -7.21 7.20 -1.41
C ALA A 86 -8.14 8.39 -1.69
N TRP A 87 -9.21 8.53 -0.89
CA TRP A 87 -10.14 9.67 -0.98
C TRP A 87 -9.44 11.01 -0.77
N PHE A 88 -8.64 11.13 0.30
CA PHE A 88 -7.92 12.37 0.62
C PHE A 88 -6.90 12.72 -0.48
N SER A 89 -6.18 11.72 -1.01
CA SER A 89 -5.26 11.93 -2.14
C SER A 89 -5.99 12.41 -3.39
N GLY A 90 -7.21 11.91 -3.64
CA GLY A 90 -8.05 12.36 -4.75
C GLY A 90 -8.41 13.85 -4.64
N LEU A 91 -8.77 14.31 -3.43
CA LEU A 91 -9.03 15.74 -3.19
C LEU A 91 -7.80 16.60 -3.49
N LEU A 92 -6.62 16.19 -3.00
CA LEU A 92 -5.37 16.92 -3.22
C LEU A 92 -4.98 16.96 -4.70
N VAL A 93 -5.08 15.83 -5.41
CA VAL A 93 -4.76 15.74 -6.84
C VAL A 93 -5.68 16.64 -7.66
N ALA A 94 -6.98 16.61 -7.38
CA ALA A 94 -7.96 17.43 -8.07
C ALA A 94 -7.70 18.93 -7.86
N ASP A 95 -7.43 19.34 -6.62
CA ASP A 95 -7.15 20.74 -6.27
C ASP A 95 -5.84 21.24 -6.89
N LEU A 96 -4.76 20.43 -6.83
CA LEU A 96 -3.48 20.76 -7.46
C LEU A 96 -3.62 20.92 -8.98
N LYS A 97 -4.33 20.01 -9.65
CA LYS A 97 -4.58 20.11 -11.10
C LYS A 97 -5.38 21.37 -11.44
N SER A 98 -6.42 21.67 -10.66
CA SER A 98 -7.24 22.87 -10.83
C SER A 98 -6.40 24.16 -10.68
N THR A 99 -5.53 24.20 -9.68
CA THR A 99 -4.70 25.36 -9.37
C THR A 99 -3.56 25.58 -10.36
N MET A 100 -2.92 24.50 -10.82
CA MET A 100 -1.74 24.57 -11.69
C MET A 100 -2.08 24.56 -13.19
N GLY A 101 -3.24 24.03 -13.56
CA GLY A 101 -3.56 23.68 -14.94
C GLY A 101 -2.96 22.34 -15.37
N SER A 102 -3.47 21.78 -16.48
CA SER A 102 -3.21 20.39 -16.88
C SER A 102 -1.74 20.11 -17.23
N GLU A 103 -1.11 20.94 -18.06
CA GLU A 103 0.27 20.72 -18.52
C GLU A 103 1.30 20.92 -17.38
N PRO A 104 1.24 21.99 -16.56
CA PRO A 104 2.13 22.11 -15.40
C PRO A 104 1.95 20.98 -14.39
N PHE A 105 0.71 20.52 -14.18
CA PHE A 105 0.44 19.36 -13.32
C PHE A 105 1.08 18.07 -13.85
N LYS A 106 0.96 17.83 -15.17
CA LYS A 106 1.62 16.71 -15.85
C LYS A 106 3.15 16.76 -15.68
N ALA A 107 3.76 17.92 -15.90
CA ALA A 107 5.20 18.12 -15.70
C ALA A 107 5.63 17.92 -14.24
N TYR A 108 4.80 18.35 -13.29
CA TYR A 108 5.04 18.15 -11.87
C TYR A 108 5.07 16.67 -11.49
N LEU A 109 4.13 15.86 -12.00
CA LEU A 109 4.15 14.40 -11.79
C LEU A 109 5.40 13.75 -12.38
N GLY A 110 5.83 14.16 -13.57
CA GLY A 110 7.09 13.73 -14.15
C GLY A 110 8.31 14.09 -13.27
N LYS A 111 8.32 15.30 -12.70
CA LYS A 111 9.36 15.72 -11.73
C LYS A 111 9.37 14.82 -10.50
N LEU A 112 8.22 14.45 -9.96
CA LEU A 112 8.12 13.54 -8.81
C LEU A 112 8.66 12.14 -9.15
N GLY A 113 8.32 11.59 -10.33
CA GLY A 113 8.84 10.31 -10.79
C GLY A 113 10.37 10.31 -10.91
N ASN A 114 10.94 11.38 -11.48
CA ASN A 114 12.39 11.57 -11.55
C ASN A 114 13.05 11.69 -10.17
N ALA A 115 12.42 12.39 -9.22
CA ALA A 115 12.94 12.52 -7.87
C ALA A 115 12.99 11.16 -7.15
N LEU A 116 11.97 10.31 -7.32
CA LEU A 116 12.01 8.94 -6.80
C LEU A 116 13.08 8.10 -7.50
N ALA A 117 13.25 8.24 -8.82
CA ALA A 117 14.30 7.52 -9.54
C ALA A 117 15.71 7.86 -9.00
N GLN A 118 15.95 9.11 -8.61
CA GLN A 118 17.23 9.53 -8.02
C GLN A 118 17.54 8.79 -6.72
N THR A 119 16.56 8.58 -5.83
CA THR A 119 16.79 7.84 -4.57
C THR A 119 17.10 6.36 -4.80
N LEU A 120 16.63 5.79 -5.91
CA LEU A 120 16.80 4.39 -6.28
C LEU A 120 17.99 4.14 -7.22
N SER A 121 18.58 5.19 -7.80
CA SER A 121 19.60 5.13 -8.86
C SER A 121 20.80 4.23 -8.51
N HIS A 122 21.22 4.20 -7.25
CA HIS A 122 22.32 3.36 -6.76
C HIS A 122 22.09 1.86 -7.03
N ARG A 123 20.83 1.40 -7.07
CA ARG A 123 20.47 0.00 -7.37
C ARG A 123 20.73 -0.36 -8.84
N PHE A 124 20.83 0.62 -9.73
CA PHE A 124 20.92 0.44 -11.18
C PHE A 124 22.34 0.70 -11.74
N ALA A 125 23.24 1.28 -10.93
CA ALA A 125 24.59 1.60 -11.34
C ALA A 125 25.38 0.35 -11.78
N GLY A 126 26.06 0.44 -12.93
CA GLY A 126 26.89 -0.65 -13.47
C GLY A 126 26.13 -1.83 -14.09
N LYS A 127 24.79 -1.76 -14.18
CA LYS A 127 23.94 -2.82 -14.76
C LYS A 127 23.72 -2.61 -16.26
N THR A 128 23.69 -3.71 -17.02
CA THR A 128 23.25 -3.72 -18.42
C THR A 128 21.74 -3.48 -18.52
N LEU A 129 21.21 -3.13 -19.70
CA LEU A 129 19.77 -2.89 -19.86
C LEU A 129 18.91 -4.08 -19.37
N PRO A 130 19.18 -5.35 -19.77
CA PRO A 130 18.43 -6.48 -19.23
C PRO A 130 18.47 -6.58 -17.69
N GLN A 131 19.64 -6.32 -17.08
CA GLN A 131 19.79 -6.32 -15.62
C GLN A 131 19.02 -5.17 -14.96
N ARG A 132 18.96 -3.99 -15.59
CA ARG A 132 18.17 -2.85 -15.13
C ARG A 132 16.68 -3.16 -15.21
N VAL A 133 16.22 -3.84 -16.26
CA VAL A 133 14.82 -4.23 -16.42
C VAL A 133 14.40 -5.23 -15.33
N GLN A 134 15.24 -6.20 -15.00
CA GLN A 134 15.01 -7.10 -13.87
C GLN A 134 14.97 -6.35 -12.53
N GLU A 135 15.89 -5.41 -12.31
CA GLU A 135 15.90 -4.56 -11.11
C GLU A 135 14.64 -3.67 -11.03
N LEU A 136 14.19 -3.15 -12.16
CA LEU A 136 12.97 -2.35 -12.26
C LEU A 136 11.75 -3.17 -11.84
N THR A 137 11.61 -4.41 -12.31
CA THR A 137 10.52 -5.30 -11.87
C THR A 137 10.54 -5.49 -10.36
N ALA A 138 11.72 -5.71 -9.75
CA ALA A 138 11.82 -5.82 -8.29
C ALA A 138 11.44 -4.51 -7.56
N VAL A 139 11.80 -3.35 -8.10
CA VAL A 139 11.35 -2.04 -7.58
C VAL A 139 9.83 -1.93 -7.66
N MET A 140 9.25 -2.22 -8.82
CA MET A 140 7.80 -2.14 -9.04
C MET A 140 7.05 -3.09 -8.09
N THR A 141 7.52 -4.32 -7.89
CA THR A 141 6.97 -5.25 -6.90
C THR A 141 7.08 -4.72 -5.48
N GLY A 142 8.19 -4.10 -5.10
CA GLY A 142 8.33 -3.43 -3.80
C GLY A 142 7.35 -2.27 -3.59
N LEU A 143 6.93 -1.60 -4.66
CA LEU A 143 5.90 -0.54 -4.62
C LEU A 143 4.47 -1.11 -4.59
N GLY A 144 4.30 -2.42 -4.81
CA GLY A 144 3.01 -3.12 -4.80
C GLY A 144 2.45 -3.43 -6.19
N PHE A 145 3.21 -3.25 -7.26
CA PHE A 145 2.84 -3.75 -8.58
C PHE A 145 3.09 -5.26 -8.71
N GLU A 146 2.15 -5.98 -9.28
CA GLU A 146 2.36 -7.30 -9.84
C GLU A 146 2.94 -7.13 -11.24
N ALA A 147 4.27 -7.07 -11.32
CA ALA A 147 5.01 -6.76 -12.54
C ALA A 147 5.88 -7.94 -13.02
N LYS A 148 6.07 -8.07 -14.34
CA LYS A 148 6.92 -9.08 -14.97
C LYS A 148 7.59 -8.55 -16.24
N VAL A 149 8.73 -9.13 -16.59
CA VAL A 149 9.42 -8.88 -17.86
C VAL A 149 8.92 -9.87 -18.90
N ILE A 150 8.57 -9.38 -20.08
CA ILE A 150 8.22 -10.16 -21.26
C ILE A 150 9.26 -9.85 -22.33
N GLU A 151 9.91 -10.90 -22.82
CA GLU A 151 10.77 -10.84 -24.00
C GLU A 151 9.90 -11.15 -25.22
N GLU A 152 9.86 -10.25 -26.21
CA GLU A 152 9.18 -10.51 -27.48
C GLU A 152 10.18 -11.14 -28.48
N PRO A 153 10.11 -12.45 -28.75
CA PRO A 153 11.16 -13.17 -29.49
C PRO A 153 11.33 -12.72 -30.95
N ALA A 154 10.32 -12.04 -31.49
CA ALA A 154 10.32 -11.59 -32.88
C ALA A 154 11.07 -10.26 -33.09
N SER A 155 11.28 -9.46 -32.04
CA SER A 155 11.81 -8.10 -32.14
C SER A 155 13.02 -7.82 -31.24
N ASP A 156 13.41 -8.77 -30.37
CA ASP A 156 14.42 -8.55 -29.32
C ASP A 156 14.06 -7.38 -28.38
N GLU A 157 12.75 -7.06 -28.31
CA GLU A 157 12.23 -5.96 -27.51
C GLU A 157 11.89 -6.45 -26.10
N LEU A 158 12.25 -5.63 -25.11
CA LEU A 158 11.91 -5.85 -23.72
C LEU A 158 10.63 -5.08 -23.38
N VAL A 159 9.65 -5.77 -22.81
CA VAL A 159 8.41 -5.18 -22.31
C VAL A 159 8.28 -5.48 -20.82
N VAL A 160 7.95 -4.45 -20.04
CA VAL A 160 7.52 -4.63 -18.65
C VAL A 160 6.01 -4.57 -18.58
N GLU A 161 5.39 -5.62 -18.07
CA GLU A 161 3.94 -5.70 -17.87
C GLU A 161 3.60 -5.57 -16.39
N ALA A 162 2.61 -4.74 -16.06
CA ALA A 162 2.01 -4.67 -14.74
C ALA A 162 0.52 -5.01 -14.83
N VAL A 163 0.08 -6.01 -14.04
CA VAL A 163 -1.30 -6.54 -14.08
C VAL A 163 -2.22 -5.92 -13.02
N ASN A 164 -1.71 -4.99 -12.21
CA ASN A 164 -2.49 -4.10 -11.36
C ASN A 164 -1.98 -2.66 -11.49
N CYS A 165 -2.83 -1.69 -11.19
CA CYS A 165 -2.43 -0.28 -11.04
C CYS A 165 -2.52 0.09 -9.57
N ILE A 166 -1.39 0.42 -8.93
CA ILE A 166 -1.39 0.84 -7.51
C ILE A 166 -2.05 2.21 -7.29
N TYR A 167 -2.33 2.94 -8.37
CA TYR A 167 -3.00 4.24 -8.39
C TYR A 167 -4.37 4.20 -9.08
N HIS A 168 -4.99 3.02 -9.24
CA HIS A 168 -6.14 2.80 -10.13
C HIS A 168 -7.22 3.88 -10.06
N ASP A 169 -7.78 4.12 -8.87
CA ASP A 169 -8.87 5.09 -8.66
C ASP A 169 -8.48 6.52 -9.04
N LEU A 170 -7.23 6.91 -8.76
CA LEU A 170 -6.71 8.23 -9.11
C LEU A 170 -6.47 8.34 -10.62
N ALA A 171 -5.86 7.32 -11.22
CA ALA A 171 -5.48 7.32 -12.62
C ALA A 171 -6.69 7.28 -13.57
N GLN A 172 -7.79 6.62 -13.17
CA GLN A 172 -9.04 6.65 -13.93
C GLN A 172 -9.62 8.06 -14.07
N THR A 173 -9.51 8.87 -13.02
CA THR A 173 -10.02 10.25 -13.01
C THR A 173 -8.99 11.25 -13.55
N HIS A 174 -7.71 10.99 -13.28
CA HIS A 174 -6.58 11.86 -13.60
C HIS A 174 -5.48 11.05 -14.30
N GLN A 175 -5.63 10.83 -15.61
CA GLN A 175 -4.68 10.01 -16.39
C GLN A 175 -3.25 10.56 -16.36
N GLU A 176 -3.06 11.85 -16.06
CA GLU A 176 -1.74 12.44 -15.88
C GLU A 176 -0.91 11.75 -14.79
N ILE A 177 -1.56 11.09 -13.80
CA ILE A 177 -0.89 10.29 -12.76
C ILE A 177 0.09 9.28 -13.37
N CYS A 178 -0.23 8.71 -14.53
CA CYS A 178 0.65 7.76 -15.22
C CYS A 178 1.99 8.37 -15.67
N GLU A 179 2.13 9.69 -15.74
CA GLU A 179 3.42 10.32 -16.04
C GLU A 179 4.44 10.16 -14.92
N PHE A 180 3.99 9.95 -13.67
CA PHE A 180 4.88 9.61 -12.56
C PHE A 180 5.62 8.31 -12.85
N ASP A 181 4.89 7.23 -13.16
CA ASP A 181 5.48 5.91 -13.44
C ASP A 181 6.32 5.94 -14.72
N LYS A 182 5.84 6.62 -15.77
CA LYS A 182 6.62 6.77 -17.01
C LYS A 182 7.96 7.44 -16.77
N ALA A 183 7.98 8.55 -16.02
CA ALA A 183 9.21 9.26 -15.69
C ALA A 183 10.14 8.43 -14.80
N LEU A 184 9.58 7.74 -13.79
CA LEU A 184 10.33 6.84 -12.92
C LEU A 184 11.02 5.73 -13.72
N ILE A 185 10.27 5.02 -14.57
CA ILE A 185 10.77 3.90 -15.38
C ILE A 185 11.84 4.39 -16.36
N LYS A 186 11.56 5.45 -17.12
CA LYS A 186 12.50 6.06 -18.07
C LYS A 186 13.82 6.43 -17.39
N ALA A 187 13.75 7.10 -16.23
CA ALA A 187 14.93 7.52 -15.49
C ALA A 187 15.74 6.32 -14.95
N LEU A 188 15.06 5.31 -14.41
CA LEU A 188 15.72 4.12 -13.85
C LEU A 188 16.36 3.21 -14.91
N LEU A 189 15.81 3.17 -16.12
CA LEU A 189 16.40 2.42 -17.25
C LEU A 189 17.40 3.26 -18.05
N SER A 190 17.37 4.59 -17.92
CA SER A 190 18.11 5.54 -18.78
C SER A 190 17.91 5.28 -20.28
N THR A 191 16.70 4.88 -20.65
CA THR A 191 16.28 4.77 -22.05
C THR A 191 14.83 5.24 -22.16
N GLU A 192 14.41 5.59 -23.37
CA GLU A 192 13.03 5.93 -23.67
C GLU A 192 12.12 4.70 -23.51
N ILE A 193 10.87 4.98 -23.16
CA ILE A 193 9.84 3.95 -23.04
C ILE A 193 8.53 4.43 -23.67
N GLU A 194 7.76 3.48 -24.18
CA GLU A 194 6.41 3.69 -24.68
C GLU A 194 5.40 2.95 -23.81
N LEU A 195 4.39 3.65 -23.32
CA LEU A 195 3.25 3.05 -22.63
C LEU A 195 2.23 2.59 -23.68
N VAL A 196 2.32 1.32 -24.07
CA VAL A 196 1.56 0.72 -25.18
C VAL A 196 0.09 0.50 -24.79
N THR A 197 -0.14 -0.02 -23.59
CA THR A 197 -1.49 -0.21 -23.02
C THR A 197 -1.51 0.36 -21.60
N CYS A 198 -2.68 0.80 -21.14
CA CYS A 198 -2.85 1.45 -19.85
C CYS A 198 -4.21 1.14 -19.21
N MET A 199 -4.18 0.58 -18.00
CA MET A 199 -5.41 0.28 -17.25
C MET A 199 -6.28 1.52 -16.96
N ALA A 200 -5.66 2.71 -16.83
CA ALA A 200 -6.39 3.97 -16.67
C ALA A 200 -7.17 4.37 -17.93
N LYS A 201 -6.85 3.79 -19.09
CA LYS A 201 -7.52 3.98 -20.38
C LYS A 201 -8.49 2.84 -20.73
N GLY A 202 -8.68 1.87 -19.82
CA GLY A 202 -9.60 0.74 -20.00
C GLY A 202 -8.95 -0.58 -20.39
N ASP A 203 -7.63 -0.65 -20.54
CA ASP A 203 -6.93 -1.90 -20.80
C ASP A 203 -6.87 -2.82 -19.56
N HIS A 204 -6.53 -4.10 -19.76
CA HIS A 204 -6.40 -5.07 -18.67
C HIS A 204 -5.06 -5.00 -17.92
N GLN A 205 -4.05 -4.39 -18.53
CA GLN A 205 -2.68 -4.31 -17.99
C GLN A 205 -1.96 -3.08 -18.56
N CYS A 206 -0.98 -2.57 -17.82
CA CYS A 206 -0.04 -1.58 -18.34
C CYS A 206 1.15 -2.29 -18.99
N ARG A 207 1.48 -1.94 -20.24
CA ARG A 207 2.65 -2.48 -20.96
C ARG A 207 3.61 -1.34 -21.28
N PHE A 208 4.81 -1.40 -20.72
CA PHE A 208 5.89 -0.45 -20.96
C PHE A 208 6.89 -1.10 -21.90
N LYS A 209 6.85 -0.70 -23.18
CA LYS A 209 7.81 -1.12 -24.19
C LYS A 209 9.09 -0.30 -24.04
N ILE A 210 10.22 -0.96 -23.94
CA ILE A 210 11.53 -0.35 -23.73
C ILE A 210 12.18 -0.14 -25.10
N GLN A 211 12.62 1.09 -25.37
CA GLN A 211 13.35 1.39 -26.61
C GLN A 211 14.83 0.99 -26.45
N PRO A 212 15.44 0.34 -27.45
CA PRO A 212 16.87 -0.02 -27.43
C PRO A 212 17.80 1.19 -27.27
#